data_AF-A0A941W0R6-F1
#
_entry.id   AF-A0A941W0R6-F1
#
_cell.length_a   1.000
_cell.length_b   1.000
_cell.length_c   1.000
_cell.angle_alpha   90.00
_cell.angle_beta   90.00
_cell.angle_gamma   90.00
#
_symmetry.space_group_name_H-M   'P 1'
#
loop_
_entity.id
_entity.type
_entity.pdbx_description
1 polymer ?
#
loop_
_entity_poly.entity_id
_entity_poly.type
_entity_poly.pdbx_seq_one_letter_code
_entity_poly.pdbx_strand_id
1 'polypeptide(L)'
;MANSPTIKALGIGTVLQVVMVLLGNFVPSLQAAGLFPIAGTAIGVLTGWLAGRGMPAASTGVRASSGAVAGAGAGILGSLVSTALGDVPMNNVMIAGGSTLVAGGIGGILTRFFARKSA
;
A
#
# COMPACT_ATOMS: atom_id res chain seq x y z
N MET A 1 18.92 14.83 4.49
CA MET A 1 17.85 14.52 3.52
C MET A 1 16.87 13.58 4.21
N ALA A 2 15.60 13.96 4.33
CA ALA A 2 14.62 13.35 5.23
C ALA A 2 14.42 11.85 4.96
N ASN A 3 15.12 11.00 5.71
CA ASN A 3 15.09 9.54 5.60
C ASN A 3 13.89 8.97 6.37
N SER A 4 12.71 9.57 6.19
CA SER A 4 11.51 9.18 6.92
C SER A 4 11.03 7.82 6.41
N PRO A 5 10.90 6.80 7.27
CA PRO A 5 10.55 5.44 6.86
C PRO A 5 9.22 5.36 6.10
N THR A 6 8.29 6.26 6.40
CA THR A 6 7.02 6.45 5.69
C THR A 6 7.21 6.84 4.23
N ILE A 7 8.17 7.72 3.90
CA ILE A 7 8.42 8.16 2.52
C ILE A 7 9.01 7.02 1.69
N LYS A 8 9.95 6.26 2.27
CA LYS A 8 10.50 5.06 1.60
C LYS A 8 9.42 4.01 1.35
N ALA A 9 8.60 3.75 2.36
CA ALA A 9 7.49 2.82 2.25
C ALA A 9 6.51 3.26 1.16
N LEU A 10 6.11 4.53 1.16
CA LEU A 10 5.23 5.11 0.15
C LEU A 10 5.84 4.96 -1.25
N GLY A 11 7.12 5.29 -1.44
CA GLY A 11 7.81 5.12 -2.72
C GLY A 11 7.80 3.67 -3.21
N ILE A 12 8.14 2.71 -2.35
CA ILE A 12 8.10 1.27 -2.68
C ILE A 12 6.68 0.82 -2.99
N GLY A 13 5.71 1.22 -2.16
CA GLY A 13 4.29 0.90 -2.33
C GLY A 13 3.72 1.44 -3.63
N THR A 14 4.06 2.68 -4.00
CA THR A 14 3.66 3.29 -5.27
C THR A 14 4.26 2.55 -6.45
N VAL A 15 5.54 2.20 -6.41
CA VAL A 15 6.18 1.42 -7.49
C VAL A 15 5.48 0.06 -7.65
N LEU A 16 5.22 -0.64 -6.54
CA LEU A 16 4.51 -1.92 -6.57
C LEU A 16 3.08 -1.79 -7.13
N GLN A 17 2.35 -0.75 -6.73
CA GLN A 17 1.02 -0.45 -7.26
C GLN A 17 1.05 -0.17 -8.76
N VAL A 18 2.00 0.65 -9.23
CA VAL A 18 2.13 0.96 -10.66
C VAL A 18 2.48 -0.30 -11.46
N VAL A 19 3.42 -1.13 -10.99
CA VAL A 19 3.77 -2.39 -11.65
C VAL A 19 2.55 -3.31 -11.74
N MET A 20 1.77 -3.41 -10.66
CA MET A 20 0.57 -4.24 -10.61
C MET A 20 -0.52 -3.75 -11.57
N VAL A 21 -0.74 -2.43 -11.64
CA VAL A 21 -1.65 -1.80 -12.61
C VAL A 21 -1.21 -2.09 -14.04
N LEU A 22 0.07 -1.89 -14.34
CA LEU A 22 0.62 -2.17 -15.68
C LEU A 22 0.43 -3.63 -16.07
N LEU A 23 0.79 -4.57 -15.18
CA LEU A 23 0.62 -6.00 -15.43
C LEU A 23 -0.83 -6.37 -15.72
N GLY A 24 -1.76 -5.75 -15.00
CA GLY A 24 -3.17 -6.00 -15.17
C GLY A 24 -3.78 -5.36 -16.43
N ASN A 25 -3.22 -4.24 -16.91
CA ASN A 25 -3.56 -3.68 -18.22
C ASN A 25 -3.13 -4.63 -19.35
N PHE A 26 -1.90 -5.15 -19.29
CA PHE A 26 -1.40 -6.10 -20.30
C PHE A 26 -2.06 -7.48 -20.23
N VAL A 27 -2.63 -7.86 -19.07
CA VAL A 27 -3.25 -9.17 -18.86
C VAL A 27 -4.64 -9.00 -18.23
N PRO A 28 -5.67 -8.66 -19.03
CA PRO A 28 -7.03 -8.41 -18.54
C PRO A 28 -7.67 -9.59 -17.80
N SER A 29 -7.20 -10.82 -18.05
CA SER A 29 -7.65 -12.03 -17.34
C SER A 29 -7.33 -12.00 -15.85
N LEU A 30 -6.28 -11.28 -15.42
CA LEU A 30 -5.98 -11.09 -13.99
C LEU A 30 -6.99 -10.17 -13.31
N GLN A 31 -7.48 -9.17 -14.04
CA GLN A 31 -8.53 -8.28 -13.56
C GLN A 31 -9.87 -9.02 -13.42
N ALA A 32 -10.22 -9.83 -14.44
CA ALA A 32 -11.44 -10.64 -14.45
C ALA A 32 -11.45 -11.70 -13.33
N ALA A 33 -10.28 -12.21 -12.93
CA ALA A 33 -10.14 -13.15 -11.82
C ALA A 33 -10.26 -12.50 -10.42
N GLY A 34 -10.49 -11.19 -10.32
CA GLY A 34 -10.60 -10.49 -9.03
C GLY A 34 -9.26 -10.39 -8.28
N LEU A 35 -8.13 -10.58 -8.96
CA LEU A 35 -6.80 -10.50 -8.34
C LEU A 35 -6.39 -9.06 -8.03
N PHE A 36 -7.01 -8.07 -8.69
CA PHE A 36 -6.69 -6.66 -8.51
C PHE A 36 -6.93 -6.15 -7.09
N PRO A 37 -8.13 -6.30 -6.51
CA PRO A 37 -8.39 -5.91 -5.12
C PRO A 37 -7.51 -6.66 -4.13
N ILE A 38 -7.24 -7.96 -4.38
CA ILE A 38 -6.41 -8.79 -3.51
C ILE A 38 -4.96 -8.29 -3.51
N ALA A 39 -4.39 -8.09 -4.70
CA ALA A 39 -3.03 -7.58 -4.87
C ALA A 39 -2.88 -6.16 -4.32
N GLY A 40 -3.84 -5.27 -4.61
CA GLY A 40 -3.84 -3.90 -4.07
C GLY A 40 -3.88 -3.88 -2.54
N THR A 41 -4.71 -4.73 -1.92
CA THR A 41 -4.77 -4.88 -0.46
C THR A 41 -3.47 -5.45 0.09
N ALA A 42 -2.90 -6.48 -0.53
CA ALA A 42 -1.62 -7.06 -0.12
C ALA A 42 -0.47 -6.05 -0.21
N ILE A 43 -0.42 -5.24 -1.28
CA ILE A 43 0.54 -4.14 -1.41
C ILE A 43 0.30 -3.10 -0.33
N GLY A 44 -0.96 -2.77 -0.01
CA GLY A 44 -1.31 -1.90 1.11
C GLY A 44 -0.72 -2.40 2.44
N VAL A 45 -0.92 -3.69 2.76
CA VAL A 45 -0.34 -4.33 3.96
C VAL A 45 1.19 -4.26 3.95
N LEU A 46 1.84 -4.60 2.83
CA LEU A 46 3.29 -4.57 2.70
C LEU A 46 3.85 -3.16 2.87
N THR A 47 3.20 -2.17 2.26
CA THR A 47 3.55 -0.75 2.36
C THR A 47 3.45 -0.28 3.81
N GLY A 48 2.35 -0.63 4.48
CA GLY A 48 2.15 -0.33 5.89
C GLY A 48 3.19 -0.98 6.79
N TRP A 49 3.54 -2.24 6.51
CA TRP A 49 4.56 -2.97 7.25
C TRP A 49 5.95 -2.37 7.08
N LEU A 50 6.32 -1.95 5.86
CA LEU A 50 7.58 -1.26 5.60
C LEU A 50 7.66 0.07 6.39
N ALA A 51 6.56 0.84 6.44
CA ALA A 51 6.49 2.08 7.18
C ALA A 51 6.71 1.86 8.69
N GLY A 52 6.01 0.88 9.29
CA GLY A 52 6.14 0.57 10.71
C GLY A 52 7.47 -0.10 11.09
N ARG A 53 8.09 -0.87 10.19
CA ARG A 53 9.38 -1.54 10.43
C ARG A 53 10.52 -0.54 10.61
N GLY A 54 10.47 0.59 9.92
CA GLY A 54 11.44 1.67 10.10
C GLY A 54 11.25 2.50 11.38
N MET A 55 10.27 2.17 12.22
CA MET A 55 9.93 2.90 13.45
C MET A 55 9.99 2.00 14.70
N PRO A 56 11.18 1.46 15.06
CA PRO A 56 11.32 0.46 16.13
C PRO A 56 10.83 0.97 17.50
N ALA A 57 11.06 2.24 17.84
CA ALA A 57 10.67 2.84 19.12
C ALA A 57 9.25 3.47 19.12
N ALA A 58 8.51 3.43 18.01
CA ALA A 58 7.20 4.05 17.92
C ALA A 58 6.08 3.20 18.54
N SER A 59 5.08 3.87 19.15
CA SER A 59 3.89 3.22 19.69
C SER A 59 3.03 2.57 18.59
N THR A 60 2.16 1.62 18.96
CA THR A 60 1.27 0.94 17.99
C THR A 60 0.42 1.92 17.20
N GLY A 61 -0.09 2.98 17.85
CA GLY A 61 -0.91 3.99 17.19
C GLY A 61 -0.13 4.75 16.11
N VAL A 62 1.12 5.12 16.37
CA VAL A 62 2.00 5.82 15.41
C VAL A 62 2.36 4.90 14.24
N ARG A 63 2.58 3.61 14.49
CA ARG A 63 2.83 2.61 13.44
C ARG A 63 1.61 2.37 12.57
N ALA A 64 0.42 2.31 13.18
CA ALA A 64 -0.84 2.17 12.46
C ALA A 64 -1.13 3.38 11.57
N SER A 65 -0.99 4.60 12.10
CA SER A 65 -1.25 5.82 11.34
C SER A 65 -0.25 6.03 10.21
N SER A 66 1.05 5.84 10.47
CA SER A 66 2.08 5.92 9.43
C SER A 66 1.90 4.87 8.33
N GLY A 67 1.52 3.64 8.71
CA GLY A 67 1.21 2.58 7.75
C GLY A 67 -0.04 2.87 6.94
N ALA A 68 -1.10 3.40 7.56
CA ALA A 68 -2.33 3.79 6.89
C ALA A 68 -2.09 4.92 5.88
N VAL A 69 -1.33 5.96 6.25
CA VAL A 69 -0.99 7.08 5.36
C VAL A 69 -0.12 6.60 4.20
N ALA A 70 0.88 5.75 4.45
CA ALA A 70 1.72 5.20 3.39
C ALA A 70 0.92 4.31 2.43
N GLY A 71 0.06 3.44 2.97
CA GLY A 71 -0.82 2.56 2.19
C GLY A 71 -1.80 3.36 1.34
N ALA A 72 -2.51 4.31 1.94
CA ALA A 72 -3.45 5.19 1.24
C ALA A 72 -2.76 6.00 0.13
N GLY A 73 -1.59 6.59 0.43
CA GLY A 73 -0.81 7.34 -0.54
C GLY A 73 -0.39 6.49 -1.73
N ALA A 74 0.13 5.29 -1.46
CA ALA A 74 0.50 4.33 -2.52
C ALA A 74 -0.71 3.91 -3.37
N GLY A 75 -1.84 3.57 -2.75
CA GLY A 75 -3.05 3.12 -3.44
C GLY A 75 -3.73 4.22 -4.27
N ILE A 76 -3.77 5.45 -3.76
CA ILE A 76 -4.28 6.61 -4.51
C ILE A 76 -3.38 6.88 -5.71
N LEU A 77 -2.06 6.95 -5.53
CA LEU A 77 -1.12 7.21 -6.63
C LEU A 77 -1.17 6.10 -7.69
N GLY A 78 -1.23 4.83 -7.27
CA GLY A 78 -1.41 3.70 -8.18
C GLY A 78 -2.69 3.78 -9.00
N SER A 79 -3.79 4.12 -8.35
CA SER A 79 -5.10 4.22 -9.01
C SER A 79 -5.19 5.42 -9.94
N LEU A 80 -4.57 6.55 -9.60
CA LEU A 80 -4.47 7.70 -10.49
C LEU A 80 -3.69 7.36 -11.76
N VAL A 81 -2.59 6.59 -11.65
CA VAL A 81 -1.87 6.08 -12.82
C VAL A 81 -2.77 5.15 -13.65
N SER A 82 -3.53 4.27 -13.01
CA SER A 82 -4.47 3.37 -13.70
C SER A 82 -5.60 4.12 -14.42
N THR A 83 -6.15 5.19 -13.81
CA THR A 83 -7.15 6.05 -14.46
C THR A 83 -6.55 6.84 -15.61
N ALA A 84 -5.30 7.31 -15.49
CA ALA A 84 -4.60 7.99 -16.59
C ALA A 84 -4.31 7.04 -17.78
N LEU A 85 -4.10 5.75 -17.51
CA LEU A 85 -3.95 4.70 -18.52
C LEU A 85 -5.29 4.25 -19.15
N GLY A 86 -6.43 4.71 -18.61
CA GLY A 86 -7.76 4.39 -19.11
C GLY A 86 -8.34 3.06 -18.62
N ASP A 87 -7.67 2.37 -17.70
CA ASP A 87 -8.08 1.03 -17.23
C ASP A 87 -9.29 1.06 -16.30
N VAL A 88 -9.43 2.11 -15.48
CA VAL A 88 -10.35 2.10 -14.34
C VAL A 88 -11.00 3.47 -14.12
N PRO A 89 -12.34 3.53 -13.92
CA PRO A 89 -13.05 4.78 -13.65
C PRO A 89 -12.54 5.47 -12.37
N MET A 90 -12.52 6.81 -12.39
CA MET A 90 -12.02 7.66 -11.30
C MET A 90 -12.64 7.34 -9.93
N ASN A 91 -13.86 6.80 -9.90
CA ASN A 91 -14.54 6.39 -8.68
C ASN A 91 -13.77 5.28 -7.91
N ASN A 92 -12.97 4.47 -8.61
CA ASN A 92 -12.19 3.41 -8.00
C ASN A 92 -10.94 3.92 -7.27
N VAL A 93 -10.50 5.16 -7.53
CA VAL A 93 -9.38 5.78 -6.81
C VAL A 93 -9.70 5.91 -5.32
N MET A 94 -10.94 6.28 -4.99
CA MET A 94 -11.39 6.40 -3.60
C MET A 94 -11.49 5.04 -2.91
N ILE A 95 -11.97 4.02 -3.63
CA ILE A 95 -12.08 2.65 -3.11
C ILE A 95 -10.69 2.05 -2.88
N ALA A 96 -9.78 2.22 -3.84
CA ALA A 96 -8.41 1.76 -3.73
C ALA A 96 -7.66 2.51 -2.62
N GLY A 97 -7.83 3.82 -2.51
CA GLY A 97 -7.28 4.62 -1.41
C GLY A 97 -7.81 4.16 -0.05
N GLY A 98 -9.12 3.96 0.09
CA GLY A 98 -9.74 3.50 1.34
C GLY A 98 -9.34 2.08 1.75
N SER A 99 -9.31 1.13 0.81
CA SER A 99 -8.88 -0.25 1.08
C SER A 99 -7.40 -0.34 1.43
N THR A 100 -6.54 0.38 0.71
CA THR A 100 -5.09 0.42 1.00
C THR A 100 -4.75 1.21 2.25
N LEU A 101 -5.59 2.17 2.66
CA LEU A 101 -5.51 2.85 3.95
C LEU A 101 -5.68 1.86 5.10
N VAL A 102 -6.76 1.08 5.07
CA VAL A 102 -7.05 0.08 6.11
C VAL A 102 -5.96 -1.02 6.10
N ALA A 103 -5.62 -1.52 4.91
CA ALA A 103 -4.58 -2.51 4.74
C ALA A 103 -3.21 -2.02 5.24
N GLY A 104 -2.86 -0.77 4.92
CA GLY A 104 -1.65 -0.11 5.40
C GLY A 104 -1.63 0.06 6.93
N GLY A 105 -2.76 0.40 7.53
CA GLY A 105 -2.90 0.44 8.99
C GLY A 105 -2.64 -0.93 9.62
N ILE A 106 -3.22 -1.99 9.06
CA ILE A 106 -3.00 -3.38 9.50
C ILE A 106 -1.53 -3.76 9.35
N GLY A 107 -0.92 -3.48 8.19
CA GLY A 107 0.50 -3.71 7.93
C GLY A 107 1.40 -3.03 8.95
N GLY A 108 1.10 -1.77 9.28
CA GLY A 108 1.80 -1.00 10.29
C GLY A 108 1.74 -1.65 11.68
N ILE A 109 0.57 -2.16 12.08
CA ILE A 109 0.41 -2.86 13.36
C ILE A 109 1.16 -4.20 13.38
N LEU A 110 1.11 -4.97 12.29
CA LEU A 110 1.73 -6.29 12.17
C LEU A 110 3.25 -6.25 12.45
N THR A 111 3.90 -5.12 12.21
CA THR A 111 5.33 -4.94 12.53
C THR A 111 5.65 -5.16 14.00
N ARG A 112 4.71 -4.92 14.94
CA ARG A 112 4.91 -5.13 16.38
C ARG A 112 4.98 -6.62 16.73
N PHE A 113 4.17 -7.44 16.06
CA PHE A 113 4.13 -8.88 16.31
C PHE A 113 5.36 -9.59 15.74
N PHE A 114 5.82 -9.15 14.57
CA PHE A 114 7.01 -9.73 13.93
C PHE A 114 8.33 -9.16 14.47
N ALA A 115 8.37 -7.91 14.94
CA ALA A 115 9.57 -7.35 15.58
C ALA A 115 9.90 -8.02 16.92
N ARG A 116 8.90 -8.63 17.60
CA ARG A 116 9.12 -9.39 18.84
C ARG A 116 9.83 -10.74 18.64
N LYS A 117 9.87 -11.28 17.41
CA LYS A 117 10.45 -12.61 17.14
C LYS A 117 11.95 -12.57 16.76
N SER A 118 12.58 -11.39 16.82
CA SER A 118 13.99 -11.21 16.43
C SER A 118 14.86 -10.62 17.55
N ALA A 119 14.40 -10.67 18.80
CA ALA A 119 15.16 -10.30 19.99
C ALA A 119 15.38 -11.53 20.88
#